data_AF-A0A934FAA6-F1
#
_entry.id   AF-A0A934FAA6-F1
#
_cell.length_a   1.000
_cell.length_b   1.000
_cell.length_c   1.000
_cell.angle_alpha   90.00
_cell.angle_beta   90.00
_cell.angle_gamma   90.00
#
_symmetry.space_group_name_H-M   'P 1'
#
loop_
_entity.id
_entity.type
_entity.pdbx_description
1 polymer ?
#
loop_
_entity_poly.entity_id
_entity_poly.type
_entity_poly.pdbx_seq_one_letter_code
_entity_poly.pdbx_strand_id
1 'polypeptide(L)'
;MTPKPSSQERIWAVLAHLSALAMGIGLPLPLIGWSENRRKSNYAAFQSLQALGYQTLGYTLWLIGMLVVVMVSSIGFAATLSTIETLEADLVAWTAGYSLFIFGLIALYLVPPVLAAAACAFGMDFRYPVLGSRLARYLGYDPSRPSDEPLWLNEEHEDRWVAAAGHFSVIIMLWGLLTPIIAWALQGKRSLFLKFQSAQTLVYQIGVSLLYVVAGFFYVFGFVVFILTVGFTGDAALDSAGSMMGAIVFLVSLLFSLLVVLIMPLLHILGQWAGYRVLKGHNFRYPIAGRLVEKWIVPTDASGKDG
;
A
#
# COMPACT_ATOMS: atom_id res chain seq x y z
N MET A 1 34.15 -18.25 -4.91
CA MET A 1 33.81 -17.00 -4.22
C MET A 1 32.75 -16.29 -5.04
N THR A 2 31.68 -15.81 -4.43
CA THR A 2 30.65 -15.03 -5.13
C THR A 2 31.27 -13.72 -5.64
N PRO A 3 31.12 -13.36 -6.91
CA PRO A 3 31.62 -12.08 -7.40
C PRO A 3 30.98 -10.95 -6.59
N LYS A 4 31.79 -9.98 -6.15
CA LYS A 4 31.28 -8.82 -5.41
C LYS A 4 30.44 -7.96 -6.36
N PRO A 5 29.29 -7.42 -5.91
CA PRO A 5 28.51 -6.51 -6.72
C PRO A 5 29.31 -5.24 -7.01
N SER A 6 29.20 -4.74 -8.23
CA SER A 6 29.77 -3.47 -8.69
C SER A 6 29.21 -2.29 -7.90
N SER A 7 29.91 -1.15 -7.96
CA SER A 7 29.46 0.08 -7.32
C SER A 7 28.08 0.55 -7.80
N GLN A 8 27.79 0.40 -9.10
CA GLN A 8 26.50 0.79 -9.67
C GLN A 8 25.35 -0.07 -9.13
N GLU A 9 25.55 -1.39 -9.04
CA GLU A 9 24.56 -2.32 -8.48
C GLU A 9 24.29 -2.03 -6.99
N ARG A 10 25.35 -1.71 -6.24
CA ARG A 10 25.24 -1.30 -4.83
C ARG A 10 24.45 0.00 -4.67
N ILE A 11 24.68 1.01 -5.51
CA ILE A 11 23.95 2.28 -5.48
C ILE A 11 22.45 2.04 -5.72
N TRP A 12 22.08 1.26 -6.73
CA TRP A 12 20.68 0.93 -6.99
C TRP A 12 20.01 0.23 -5.80
N ALA A 13 20.69 -0.76 -5.21
CA ALA A 13 20.17 -1.45 -4.04
C ALA A 13 19.98 -0.51 -2.84
N VAL A 14 20.96 0.37 -2.56
CA VAL A 14 20.88 1.38 -1.49
C VAL A 14 19.68 2.31 -1.69
N LEU A 15 19.54 2.88 -2.89
CA LEU A 15 18.45 3.80 -3.20
C LEU A 15 17.08 3.12 -3.12
N ALA A 16 16.98 1.88 -3.60
CA ALA A 16 15.75 1.09 -3.52
C ALA A 16 15.30 0.91 -2.05
N HIS A 17 16.21 0.56 -1.14
CA HIS A 17 15.86 0.41 0.28
C HIS A 17 15.58 1.75 0.97
N LEU A 18 16.44 2.76 0.80
CA LEU A 18 16.24 4.07 1.43
C LEU A 18 14.95 4.76 0.99
N SER A 19 14.46 4.46 -0.21
CA SER A 19 13.16 4.98 -0.67
C SER A 19 12.00 4.62 0.25
N ALA A 20 12.09 3.51 1.01
CA ALA A 20 11.06 3.14 1.99
C ALA A 20 10.86 4.20 3.10
N LEU A 21 11.86 5.05 3.35
CA LEU A 21 11.75 6.16 4.31
C LEU A 21 10.78 7.25 3.85
N ALA A 22 10.49 7.33 2.55
CA ALA A 22 9.56 8.29 1.98
C ALA A 22 8.08 7.85 2.05
N MET A 23 7.76 6.80 2.83
CA MET A 23 6.39 6.38 3.18
C MET A 23 5.42 6.36 1.98
N GLY A 24 5.63 5.44 1.04
CA GLY A 24 4.78 5.27 -0.14
C GLY A 24 5.24 6.11 -1.35
N ILE A 25 5.68 7.35 -1.15
CA ILE A 25 6.24 8.18 -2.24
C ILE A 25 7.50 7.54 -2.84
N GLY A 26 8.19 6.69 -2.08
CA GLY A 26 9.38 5.96 -2.49
C GLY A 26 9.17 4.77 -3.42
N LEU A 27 7.94 4.30 -3.61
CA LEU A 27 7.59 3.15 -4.48
C LEU A 27 8.15 3.21 -5.93
N PRO A 28 8.32 4.39 -6.57
CA PRO A 28 8.95 4.51 -7.88
C PRO A 28 10.38 3.97 -7.96
N LEU A 29 11.22 4.25 -6.96
CA LEU A 29 12.65 3.94 -7.02
C LEU A 29 12.96 2.44 -7.16
N PRO A 30 12.38 1.53 -6.35
CA PRO A 30 12.63 0.10 -6.55
C PRO A 30 12.05 -0.42 -7.87
N LEU A 31 10.96 0.14 -8.40
CA LEU A 31 10.45 -0.26 -9.72
C LEU A 31 11.37 0.16 -10.86
N ILE A 32 11.88 1.39 -10.82
CA ILE A 32 12.85 1.90 -11.80
C ILE A 32 14.15 1.09 -11.70
N GLY A 33 14.66 0.91 -10.48
CA GLY A 33 15.87 0.13 -10.22
C GLY A 33 15.77 -1.31 -10.72
N TRP A 34 14.63 -1.98 -10.48
CA TRP A 34 14.36 -3.30 -11.04
C TRP A 34 14.29 -3.26 -12.58
N SER A 35 13.51 -2.37 -13.16
CA SER A 35 13.32 -2.26 -14.61
C SER A 35 14.66 -2.06 -15.34
N GLU A 36 15.54 -1.21 -14.82
CA GLU A 36 16.85 -0.92 -15.39
C GLU A 36 17.85 -2.07 -15.26
N ASN A 37 17.74 -2.87 -14.19
CA ASN A 37 18.73 -3.88 -13.84
C ASN A 37 18.28 -5.33 -14.11
N ARG A 38 17.02 -5.61 -14.41
CA ARG A 38 16.48 -6.98 -14.55
C ARG A 38 17.20 -7.88 -15.57
N ARG A 39 17.91 -7.29 -16.54
CA ARG A 39 18.75 -7.99 -17.53
C ARG A 39 20.25 -7.74 -17.39
N LYS A 40 20.65 -6.91 -16.41
CA LYS A 40 22.02 -6.48 -16.20
C LYS A 40 22.61 -7.06 -14.92
N SER A 41 21.78 -7.23 -13.88
CA SER A 41 22.21 -7.65 -12.56
C SER A 41 21.09 -8.34 -11.77
N ASN A 42 21.31 -9.61 -11.44
CA ASN A 42 20.46 -10.35 -10.51
C ASN A 42 20.44 -9.70 -9.12
N TYR A 43 21.59 -9.22 -8.64
CA TYR A 43 21.70 -8.61 -7.31
C TYR A 43 20.87 -7.33 -7.23
N ALA A 44 21.07 -6.38 -8.15
CA ALA A 44 20.36 -5.11 -8.10
C ALA A 44 18.86 -5.29 -8.37
N ALA A 45 18.49 -6.19 -9.29
CA ALA A 45 17.08 -6.52 -9.55
C ALA A 45 16.41 -7.16 -8.33
N PHE A 46 17.06 -8.12 -7.68
CA PHE A 46 16.55 -8.78 -6.48
C PHE A 46 16.38 -7.78 -5.32
N GLN A 47 17.40 -6.97 -5.02
CA GLN A 47 17.32 -5.98 -3.93
C GLN A 47 16.23 -4.94 -4.20
N SER A 48 16.05 -4.52 -5.46
CA SER A 48 14.96 -3.64 -5.86
C SER A 48 13.57 -4.27 -5.65
N LEU A 49 13.34 -5.49 -6.11
CA LEU A 49 12.07 -6.20 -5.92
C LEU A 49 11.78 -6.49 -4.44
N GLN A 50 12.83 -6.76 -3.66
CA GLN A 50 12.75 -6.96 -2.23
C GLN A 50 12.33 -5.67 -1.49
N ALA A 51 12.91 -4.53 -1.85
CA ALA A 51 12.51 -3.22 -1.31
C ALA A 51 11.08 -2.86 -1.71
N LEU A 52 10.66 -3.13 -2.95
CA LEU A 52 9.27 -2.96 -3.39
C LEU A 52 8.31 -3.82 -2.55
N GLY A 53 8.68 -5.08 -2.32
CA GLY A 53 7.95 -6.00 -1.46
C GLY A 53 7.77 -5.49 -0.04
N TYR A 54 8.85 -4.97 0.55
CA TYR A 54 8.83 -4.40 1.88
C TYR A 54 7.90 -3.19 1.97
N GLN A 55 7.98 -2.26 1.01
CA GLN A 55 7.14 -1.05 1.01
C GLN A 55 5.66 -1.34 0.78
N THR A 56 5.31 -2.42 0.08
CA THR A 56 3.92 -2.76 -0.24
C THR A 56 3.32 -3.74 0.77
N LEU A 57 3.86 -4.96 0.83
CA LEU A 57 3.40 -6.00 1.74
C LEU A 57 3.78 -5.71 3.19
N GLY A 58 5.01 -5.22 3.43
CA GLY A 58 5.45 -4.85 4.78
C GLY A 58 4.61 -3.72 5.38
N TYR A 59 4.24 -2.72 4.58
CA TYR A 59 3.32 -1.66 5.02
C TYR A 59 1.93 -2.20 5.38
N THR A 60 1.41 -3.17 4.60
CA THR A 60 0.14 -3.85 4.91
C THR A 60 0.21 -4.57 6.26
N LEU A 61 1.28 -5.34 6.50
CA LEU A 61 1.48 -6.05 7.77
C LEU A 61 1.63 -5.07 8.94
N TRP A 62 2.35 -3.96 8.73
CA TRP A 62 2.50 -2.91 9.73
C TRP A 62 1.16 -2.27 10.08
N LEU A 63 0.32 -1.94 9.08
CA LEU A 63 -1.02 -1.41 9.32
C LEU A 63 -1.94 -2.37 10.08
N ILE A 64 -1.89 -3.67 9.76
CA ILE A 64 -2.66 -4.69 10.51
C ILE A 64 -2.18 -4.74 11.96
N GLY A 65 -0.86 -4.73 12.19
CA GLY A 65 -0.29 -4.70 13.53
C GLY A 65 -0.74 -3.46 14.32
N MET A 66 -0.67 -2.28 13.68
CA MET A 66 -1.17 -1.02 14.24
C MET A 66 -2.65 -1.11 14.61
N LEU A 67 -3.49 -1.62 13.72
CA LEU A 67 -4.93 -1.77 13.96
C LEU A 67 -5.22 -2.63 15.20
N VAL A 68 -4.55 -3.78 15.31
CA VAL A 68 -4.70 -4.67 16.48
C VAL A 68 -4.34 -3.93 17.77
N VAL A 69 -3.25 -3.17 17.76
CA VAL A 69 -2.83 -2.40 18.94
C VAL A 69 -3.86 -1.32 19.26
N VAL A 70 -4.32 -0.54 18.30
CA VAL A 70 -5.35 0.49 18.52
C VAL A 70 -6.60 -0.12 19.15
N MET A 71 -7.04 -1.28 18.67
CA MET A 71 -8.20 -1.97 19.23
C MET A 71 -7.96 -2.38 20.69
N VAL A 72 -6.82 -3.03 20.98
CA VAL A 72 -6.48 -3.47 22.35
C VAL A 72 -6.29 -2.29 23.30
N SER A 73 -5.60 -1.23 22.87
CA SER A 73 -5.37 -0.04 23.69
C SER A 73 -6.67 0.73 23.98
N SER A 74 -7.59 0.77 23.01
CA SER A 74 -8.90 1.41 23.17
C SER A 74 -9.80 0.61 24.14
N ILE A 75 -9.82 -0.72 24.03
CA ILE A 75 -10.57 -1.58 24.97
C ILE A 75 -9.98 -1.47 26.38
N GLY A 76 -8.65 -1.50 26.50
CA GLY A 76 -7.95 -1.34 27.78
C GLY A 76 -8.24 0.01 28.44
N PHE A 77 -8.20 1.09 27.65
CA PHE A 77 -8.54 2.43 28.13
C PHE A 77 -10.01 2.53 28.55
N ALA A 78 -10.94 2.01 27.76
CA ALA A 78 -12.35 2.00 28.11
C ALA A 78 -12.62 1.22 29.42
N ALA A 79 -11.86 0.15 29.67
CA ALA A 79 -11.96 -0.63 30.91
C ALA A 79 -11.38 0.09 32.15
N THR A 80 -10.43 1.01 31.97
CA THR A 80 -9.81 1.79 33.06
C THR A 80 -10.61 3.04 33.43
N LEU A 81 -11.63 3.41 32.66
CA LEU A 81 -12.53 4.52 32.98
C LEU A 81 -13.46 4.13 34.15
N SER A 82 -12.92 4.06 35.37
CA SER A 82 -13.67 3.70 36.57
C SER A 82 -14.18 4.90 37.37
N THR A 83 -13.51 6.06 37.30
CA THR A 83 -13.86 7.25 38.10
C THR A 83 -13.48 8.56 37.39
N ILE A 84 -14.32 9.60 37.49
CA ILE A 84 -14.06 10.93 36.92
C ILE A 84 -12.82 11.58 37.55
N GLU A 85 -12.51 11.25 38.81
CA GLU A 85 -11.44 11.88 39.60
C GLU A 85 -10.03 11.65 39.06
N THR A 86 -9.76 10.53 38.37
CA THR A 86 -8.44 10.20 37.80
C THR A 86 -8.36 10.40 36.29
N LEU A 87 -9.46 10.80 35.65
CA LEU A 87 -9.62 10.81 34.21
C LEU A 87 -8.51 11.58 33.48
N GLU A 88 -8.10 12.74 34.01
CA GLU A 88 -7.04 13.55 33.42
C GLU A 88 -5.68 12.84 33.46
N ALA A 89 -5.29 12.34 34.63
CA ALA A 89 -4.01 11.64 34.81
C ALA A 89 -3.96 10.36 33.96
N ASP A 90 -5.06 9.60 33.92
CA ASP A 90 -5.18 8.37 33.12
C ASP A 90 -5.11 8.68 31.61
N LEU A 91 -5.77 9.75 31.16
CA LEU A 91 -5.72 10.19 29.77
C LEU A 91 -4.32 10.65 29.36
N VAL A 92 -3.62 11.39 30.23
CA VAL A 92 -2.23 11.82 29.99
C VAL A 92 -1.30 10.60 29.90
N ALA A 93 -1.39 9.69 30.87
CA ALA A 93 -0.56 8.49 30.89
C ALA A 93 -0.83 7.59 29.67
N TRP A 94 -2.09 7.39 29.31
CA TRP A 94 -2.48 6.63 28.12
C TRP A 94 -1.96 7.31 26.84
N THR A 95 -2.12 8.63 26.72
CA THR A 95 -1.66 9.39 25.54
C THR A 95 -0.14 9.30 25.40
N ALA A 96 0.61 9.44 26.48
CA ALA A 96 2.07 9.31 26.48
C ALA A 96 2.51 7.89 26.11
N GLY A 97 1.92 6.87 26.73
CA GLY A 97 2.21 5.46 26.45
C GLY A 97 1.87 5.07 25.01
N TYR A 98 0.70 5.48 24.52
CA TYR A 98 0.27 5.27 23.15
C TYR A 98 1.21 5.97 22.16
N SER A 99 1.58 7.23 22.40
CA SER A 99 2.50 7.98 21.55
C SER A 99 3.87 7.30 21.45
N LEU A 100 4.47 6.92 22.60
CA LEU A 100 5.75 6.21 22.63
C LEU A 100 5.68 4.89 21.85
N PHE A 101 4.58 4.17 22.01
CA PHE A 101 4.36 2.91 21.30
C PHE A 101 4.24 3.12 19.78
N ILE A 102 3.47 4.12 19.32
CA ILE A 102 3.37 4.44 17.89
C ILE A 102 4.74 4.81 17.30
N PHE A 103 5.52 5.67 17.97
CA PHE A 103 6.87 6.01 17.52
C PHE A 103 7.79 4.78 17.49
N GLY A 104 7.67 3.90 18.48
CA GLY A 104 8.38 2.62 18.50
C GLY A 104 8.05 1.73 17.29
N LEU A 105 6.77 1.62 16.92
CA LEU A 105 6.35 0.86 15.74
C LEU A 105 6.78 1.51 14.42
N ILE A 106 6.79 2.84 14.33
CA ILE A 106 7.34 3.54 13.17
C ILE A 106 8.84 3.26 13.05
N ALA A 107 9.59 3.36 14.16
CA ALA A 107 11.01 3.04 14.17
C ALA A 107 11.27 1.58 13.76
N LEU A 108 10.47 0.63 14.27
CA LEU A 108 10.56 -0.78 13.89
C LEU A 108 10.34 -1.02 12.39
N TYR A 109 9.48 -0.21 11.76
CA TYR A 109 9.26 -0.27 10.31
C TYR A 109 10.37 0.43 9.50
N LEU A 110 10.99 1.50 10.01
CA LEU A 110 11.98 2.29 9.27
C LEU A 110 13.44 1.82 9.44
N VAL A 111 13.76 1.14 10.55
CA VAL A 111 15.11 0.61 10.80
C VAL A 111 15.54 -0.46 9.77
N PRO A 112 14.70 -1.47 9.43
CA PRO A 112 15.15 -2.53 8.52
C PRO A 112 15.59 -2.02 7.13
N PRO A 113 14.91 -1.05 6.48
CA PRO A 113 15.42 -0.43 5.25
C PRO A 113 16.77 0.29 5.40
N VAL A 114 17.04 0.94 6.54
CA VAL A 114 18.34 1.59 6.79
C VAL A 114 19.44 0.54 6.92
N LEU A 115 19.18 -0.54 7.65
CA LEU A 115 20.11 -1.67 7.77
C LEU A 115 20.35 -2.36 6.43
N ALA A 116 19.29 -2.52 5.63
CA ALA A 116 19.37 -3.06 4.28
C ALA A 116 20.25 -2.20 3.37
N ALA A 117 20.01 -0.89 3.39
CA ALA A 117 20.82 0.08 2.65
C ALA A 117 22.29 0.03 3.08
N ALA A 118 22.59 0.01 4.39
CA ALA A 118 23.95 -0.10 4.89
C ALA A 118 24.63 -1.41 4.45
N ALA A 119 23.95 -2.55 4.58
CA ALA A 119 24.47 -3.84 4.15
C ALA A 119 24.76 -3.87 2.63
N CYS A 120 23.82 -3.38 1.82
CA CYS A 120 23.99 -3.25 0.37
C CYS A 120 25.12 -2.27 0.03
N ALA A 121 25.29 -1.20 0.80
CA ALA A 121 26.40 -0.28 0.66
C ALA A 121 27.75 -0.96 0.92
N PHE A 122 27.85 -2.01 1.74
CA PHE A 122 29.06 -2.82 1.89
C PHE A 122 29.19 -3.98 0.89
N GLY A 123 28.24 -4.11 -0.04
CA GLY A 123 28.20 -5.20 -1.03
C GLY A 123 27.75 -6.54 -0.46
N MET A 124 27.02 -6.53 0.66
CA MET A 124 26.44 -7.72 1.28
C MET A 124 25.06 -8.02 0.67
N ASP A 125 24.73 -9.30 0.51
CA ASP A 125 23.38 -9.74 0.14
C ASP A 125 22.43 -9.60 1.35
N PHE A 126 21.68 -8.50 1.41
CA PHE A 126 20.71 -8.30 2.48
C PHE A 126 19.40 -9.06 2.20
N ARG A 127 18.78 -9.58 3.26
CA ARG A 127 17.45 -10.22 3.20
C ARG A 127 16.59 -9.75 4.36
N TYR A 128 15.44 -9.14 4.07
CA TYR A 128 14.48 -8.79 5.10
C TYR A 128 14.01 -10.05 5.84
N PRO A 129 13.83 -9.98 7.17
CA PRO A 129 13.24 -11.07 7.93
C PRO A 129 11.91 -11.53 7.31
N VAL A 130 11.69 -12.84 7.21
CA VAL A 130 10.52 -13.49 6.59
C VAL A 130 10.41 -13.35 5.07
N LEU A 131 10.52 -12.13 4.52
CA LEU A 131 10.30 -11.85 3.10
C LEU A 131 11.49 -12.28 2.23
N GLY A 132 12.71 -11.88 2.59
CA GLY A 132 13.87 -11.92 1.68
C GLY A 132 14.20 -13.32 1.17
N SER A 133 14.31 -14.31 2.07
CA SER A 133 14.62 -15.69 1.69
C SER A 133 13.49 -16.37 0.90
N ARG A 134 12.22 -16.01 1.18
CA ARG A 134 11.07 -16.54 0.42
C ARG A 134 11.03 -15.94 -0.98
N LEU A 135 11.28 -14.64 -1.09
CA LEU A 135 11.35 -13.94 -2.37
C LEU A 135 12.53 -14.42 -3.21
N ALA A 136 13.70 -14.64 -2.60
CA ALA A 136 14.86 -15.18 -3.29
C ALA A 136 14.55 -16.53 -3.93
N ARG A 137 13.94 -17.45 -3.16
CA ARG A 137 13.49 -18.75 -3.67
C ARG A 137 12.44 -18.61 -4.77
N TYR A 138 11.46 -17.73 -4.58
CA TYR A 138 10.42 -17.47 -5.57
C TYR A 138 11.03 -16.99 -6.89
N LEU A 139 11.96 -16.04 -6.86
CA LEU A 139 12.58 -15.46 -8.06
C LEU A 139 13.68 -16.34 -8.67
N GLY A 140 14.07 -17.44 -8.02
CA GLY A 140 15.22 -18.25 -8.41
C GLY A 140 16.57 -17.51 -8.23
N TYR A 141 16.64 -16.58 -7.28
CA TYR A 141 17.85 -15.84 -6.97
C TYR A 141 18.81 -16.68 -6.13
N ASP A 142 20.00 -16.93 -6.69
CA ASP A 142 21.12 -17.58 -6.03
C ASP A 142 22.40 -16.74 -6.23
N PRO A 143 22.95 -16.12 -5.17
CA PRO A 143 24.17 -15.33 -5.28
C PRO A 143 25.42 -16.19 -5.55
N SER A 144 25.33 -17.51 -5.35
CA SER A 144 26.43 -18.47 -5.59
C SER A 144 26.48 -19.03 -7.02
N ARG A 145 25.50 -18.68 -7.85
CA ARG A 145 25.37 -19.21 -9.20
C ARG A 145 26.57 -18.83 -10.07
N PRO A 146 27.14 -19.79 -10.83
CA PRO A 146 28.21 -19.53 -11.80
C PRO A 146 27.79 -18.50 -12.86
N SER A 147 28.75 -17.72 -13.37
CA SER A 147 28.51 -16.60 -14.31
C SER A 147 28.08 -17.01 -15.73
N ASP A 148 28.14 -18.31 -16.02
CA ASP A 148 27.91 -18.96 -17.31
C ASP A 148 26.46 -19.45 -17.53
N GLU A 149 25.62 -19.44 -16.48
CA GLU A 149 24.17 -19.65 -16.60
C GLU A 149 23.42 -18.32 -16.86
N PRO A 150 22.21 -18.33 -17.47
CA PRO A 150 21.45 -17.12 -17.71
C PRO A 150 21.31 -16.27 -16.44
N LEU A 151 21.92 -15.08 -16.49
CA LEU A 151 22.14 -14.13 -15.41
C LEU A 151 20.87 -13.38 -14.96
N TRP A 152 19.67 -13.87 -15.29
CA TRP A 152 18.42 -13.19 -14.95
C TRP A 152 17.53 -14.01 -14.02
N LEU A 153 16.74 -13.30 -13.22
CA LEU A 153 15.71 -13.85 -12.36
C LEU A 153 14.60 -14.49 -13.21
N ASN A 154 13.78 -15.35 -12.60
CA ASN A 154 12.62 -15.90 -13.30
C ASN A 154 11.63 -14.77 -13.69
N GLU A 155 11.57 -14.45 -14.97
CA GLU A 155 10.82 -13.30 -15.48
C GLU A 155 9.33 -13.33 -15.20
N GLU A 156 8.71 -14.51 -15.29
CA GLU A 156 7.29 -14.66 -14.98
C GLU A 156 7.04 -14.32 -13.52
N HIS A 157 7.90 -14.79 -12.62
CA HIS A 157 7.81 -14.49 -11.20
C HIS A 157 8.13 -13.02 -10.90
N GLU A 158 9.06 -12.39 -11.61
CA GLU A 158 9.28 -10.94 -11.50
C GLU A 158 8.01 -10.15 -11.86
N ASP A 159 7.40 -10.47 -13.00
CA ASP A 159 6.19 -9.79 -13.49
C ASP A 159 5.01 -10.00 -12.54
N ARG A 160 4.84 -11.22 -12.02
CA ARG A 160 3.81 -11.52 -11.01
C ARG A 160 4.08 -10.80 -9.69
N TRP A 161 5.33 -10.70 -9.27
CA TRP A 161 5.71 -9.95 -8.08
C TRP A 161 5.35 -8.47 -8.20
N VAL A 162 5.70 -7.85 -9.32
CA VAL A 162 5.43 -6.44 -9.61
C VAL A 162 3.93 -6.17 -9.74
N ALA A 163 3.19 -7.03 -10.45
CA ALA A 163 1.73 -6.94 -10.51
C ALA A 163 1.09 -7.06 -9.12
N ALA A 164 1.50 -8.05 -8.33
CA ALA A 164 1.01 -8.25 -6.98
C ALA A 164 1.32 -7.06 -6.06
N ALA A 165 2.53 -6.50 -6.14
CA ALA A 165 2.90 -5.29 -5.42
C ALA A 165 1.94 -4.12 -5.75
N GLY A 166 1.53 -3.98 -7.01
CA GLY A 166 0.50 -3.01 -7.41
C GLY A 166 -0.81 -3.21 -6.65
N HIS A 167 -1.30 -4.45 -6.57
CA HIS A 167 -2.53 -4.76 -5.82
C HIS A 167 -2.38 -4.56 -4.31
N PHE A 168 -1.24 -4.92 -3.73
CA PHE A 168 -0.95 -4.69 -2.31
C PHE A 168 -0.89 -3.21 -1.97
N SER A 169 -0.41 -2.38 -2.91
CA SER A 169 -0.34 -0.93 -2.77
C SER A 169 -1.70 -0.23 -2.69
N VAL A 170 -2.83 -0.91 -2.94
CA VAL A 170 -4.17 -0.29 -2.81
C VAL A 170 -4.40 0.31 -1.42
N ILE A 171 -3.82 -0.27 -0.37
CA ILE A 171 -3.92 0.24 1.01
C ILE A 171 -3.15 1.55 1.24
N ILE A 172 -2.21 1.86 0.35
CA ILE A 172 -1.40 3.07 0.40
C ILE A 172 -2.14 4.13 -0.43
N MET A 173 -3.21 4.69 0.10
CA MET A 173 -4.14 5.65 -0.55
C MET A 173 -3.68 6.25 -1.91
N LEU A 174 -3.15 7.48 -1.93
CA LEU A 174 -2.76 8.18 -3.17
C LEU A 174 -1.46 7.61 -3.75
N TRP A 175 -0.49 7.28 -2.89
CA TRP A 175 0.86 6.92 -3.32
C TRP A 175 0.97 5.51 -3.90
N GLY A 176 0.05 4.63 -3.55
CA GLY A 176 0.00 3.27 -4.05
C GLY A 176 -0.31 3.18 -5.54
N LEU A 177 -0.96 4.21 -6.11
CA LEU A 177 -1.19 4.35 -7.54
C LEU A 177 0.12 4.40 -8.34
N LEU A 178 1.21 4.86 -7.72
CA LEU A 178 2.52 4.95 -8.37
C LEU A 178 3.03 3.57 -8.81
N THR A 179 2.79 2.52 -8.04
CA THR A 179 3.24 1.15 -8.38
C THR A 179 2.67 0.67 -9.72
N PRO A 180 1.33 0.56 -9.92
CA PRO A 180 0.78 0.14 -11.21
C PRO A 180 1.06 1.15 -12.33
N ILE A 181 1.07 2.46 -12.09
CA ILE A 181 1.38 3.47 -13.12
C ILE A 181 2.78 3.24 -13.70
N ILE A 182 3.79 3.12 -12.83
CA ILE A 182 5.18 2.98 -13.25
C ILE A 182 5.43 1.60 -13.86
N ALA A 183 4.88 0.53 -13.28
CA ALA A 183 4.96 -0.79 -13.88
C ALA A 183 4.35 -0.83 -15.29
N TRP A 184 3.20 -0.16 -15.48
CA TRP A 184 2.59 -0.04 -16.79
C TRP A 184 3.45 0.79 -17.77
N ALA A 185 3.94 1.94 -17.34
CA ALA A 185 4.73 2.84 -18.18
C ALA A 185 6.06 2.20 -18.64
N LEU A 186 6.77 1.54 -17.71
CA LEU A 186 8.08 0.96 -18.00
C LEU A 186 8.00 -0.41 -18.68
N GLN A 187 7.02 -1.24 -18.32
CA GLN A 187 6.99 -2.66 -18.71
C GLN A 187 5.72 -3.08 -19.46
N GLY A 188 4.72 -2.21 -19.61
CA GLY A 188 3.45 -2.53 -20.26
C GLY A 188 3.56 -2.82 -21.76
N LYS A 189 4.62 -2.35 -22.42
CA LYS A 189 4.91 -2.74 -23.82
C LYS A 189 5.55 -4.13 -23.94
N ARG A 190 6.30 -4.55 -22.92
CA ARG A 190 7.00 -5.85 -22.90
C ARG A 190 6.10 -6.99 -22.46
N SER A 191 5.26 -6.76 -21.46
CA SER A 191 4.43 -7.80 -20.83
C SER A 191 2.97 -7.40 -20.86
N LEU A 192 2.18 -8.10 -21.69
CA LEU A 192 0.72 -7.93 -21.75
C LEU A 192 0.06 -8.21 -20.39
N PHE A 193 0.62 -9.17 -19.64
CA PHE A 193 0.20 -9.46 -18.28
C PHE A 193 0.35 -8.24 -17.37
N LEU A 194 1.55 -7.64 -17.31
CA LEU A 194 1.78 -6.42 -16.52
C LEU A 194 0.91 -5.26 -17.01
N LYS A 195 0.75 -5.11 -18.33
CA LYS A 195 -0.13 -4.09 -18.91
C LYS A 195 -1.55 -4.20 -18.37
N PHE A 196 -2.13 -5.40 -18.41
CA PHE A 196 -3.49 -5.64 -17.95
C PHE A 196 -3.63 -5.52 -16.44
N GLN A 197 -2.75 -6.17 -15.66
CA GLN A 197 -2.79 -6.16 -14.19
C GLN A 197 -2.61 -4.75 -13.62
N SER A 198 -1.65 -3.99 -14.15
CA SER A 198 -1.44 -2.60 -13.73
C SER A 198 -2.63 -1.71 -14.08
N ALA A 199 -3.18 -1.83 -15.30
CA ALA A 199 -4.34 -1.04 -15.70
C ALA A 199 -5.59 -1.34 -14.85
N GLN A 200 -5.91 -2.60 -14.56
CA GLN A 200 -7.07 -2.92 -13.73
C GLN A 200 -6.88 -2.49 -12.27
N THR A 201 -5.64 -2.57 -11.75
CA THR A 201 -5.30 -2.09 -10.42
C THR A 201 -5.47 -0.58 -10.33
N LEU A 202 -5.01 0.15 -11.36
CA LEU A 202 -5.14 1.60 -11.45
C LEU A 202 -6.61 2.03 -11.43
N VAL A 203 -7.45 1.43 -12.29
CA VAL A 203 -8.90 1.70 -12.31
C VAL A 203 -9.55 1.38 -10.98
N TYR A 204 -9.19 0.24 -10.38
CA TYR A 204 -9.71 -0.18 -9.08
C TYR A 204 -9.36 0.83 -7.98
N GLN A 205 -8.08 1.19 -7.85
CA GLN A 205 -7.62 2.10 -6.81
C GLN A 205 -8.16 3.52 -7.00
N ILE A 206 -8.28 4.03 -8.23
CA ILE A 206 -8.95 5.31 -8.51
C ILE A 206 -10.40 5.25 -8.00
N GLY A 207 -11.13 4.16 -8.26
CA GLY A 207 -12.48 3.97 -7.75
C GLY A 207 -12.55 4.00 -6.22
N VAL A 208 -11.64 3.30 -5.54
CA VAL A 208 -11.53 3.33 -4.07
C VAL A 208 -11.21 4.74 -3.56
N SER A 209 -10.27 5.46 -4.19
CA SER A 209 -9.92 6.83 -3.82
C SER A 209 -11.08 7.81 -4.02
N LEU A 210 -11.87 7.66 -5.09
CA LEU A 210 -13.07 8.47 -5.31
C LEU A 210 -14.11 8.24 -4.21
N LEU A 211 -14.29 7.00 -3.74
CA LEU A 211 -15.18 6.72 -2.61
C LEU A 211 -14.72 7.41 -1.33
N TYR A 212 -13.42 7.49 -1.06
CA TYR A 212 -12.87 8.29 0.05
C TYR A 212 -13.21 9.78 -0.10
N VAL A 213 -13.01 10.35 -1.29
CA VAL A 213 -13.32 11.76 -1.56
C VAL A 213 -14.81 12.03 -1.37
N VAL A 214 -15.67 11.13 -1.86
CA VAL A 214 -17.13 11.24 -1.69
C VAL A 214 -17.50 11.19 -0.21
N ALA A 215 -16.98 10.23 0.56
CA ALA A 215 -17.25 10.14 2.00
C ALA A 215 -16.79 11.39 2.75
N GLY A 216 -15.58 11.89 2.44
CA GLY A 216 -15.04 13.12 3.03
C GLY A 216 -15.88 14.35 2.67
N PHE A 217 -16.32 14.45 1.41
CA PHE A 217 -17.18 15.54 0.96
C PHE A 217 -18.49 15.59 1.75
N PHE A 218 -19.21 14.47 1.86
CA PHE A 218 -20.47 14.43 2.62
C PHE A 218 -20.26 14.76 4.09
N TYR A 219 -19.19 14.23 4.70
CA TYR A 219 -18.87 14.53 6.09
C TYR A 219 -18.64 16.04 6.32
N VAL A 220 -17.76 16.65 5.50
CA VAL A 220 -17.46 18.08 5.59
C VAL A 220 -18.69 18.92 5.27
N PHE A 221 -19.45 18.57 4.24
CA PHE A 221 -20.68 19.26 3.87
C PHE A 221 -21.69 19.28 5.02
N GLY A 222 -22.01 18.11 5.59
CA GLY A 222 -22.92 18.01 6.72
C GLY A 222 -22.42 18.80 7.93
N PHE A 223 -21.12 18.74 8.20
CA PHE A 223 -20.50 19.45 9.32
C PHE A 223 -20.55 20.98 9.14
N VAL A 224 -20.32 21.49 7.92
CA VAL A 224 -20.46 22.92 7.61
C VAL A 224 -21.90 23.37 7.77
N VAL A 225 -22.88 22.60 7.27
CA VAL A 225 -24.31 22.92 7.45
C VAL A 225 -24.68 22.95 8.93
N PHE A 226 -24.19 22.01 9.73
CA PHE A 226 -24.38 22.00 11.18
C PHE A 226 -23.84 23.27 11.83
N ILE A 227 -22.59 23.64 11.54
CA ILE A 227 -21.98 24.86 12.08
C ILE A 227 -22.78 26.11 11.69
N LEU A 228 -23.21 26.22 10.44
CA LEU A 228 -23.93 27.40 9.96
C LEU A 228 -25.33 27.56 10.57
N THR A 229 -25.93 26.48 11.06
CA THR A 229 -27.30 26.46 11.60
C THR A 229 -27.36 26.44 13.11
N VAL A 230 -26.37 25.83 13.77
CA VAL A 230 -26.26 25.71 15.23
C VAL A 230 -25.35 26.80 15.80
N GLY A 231 -24.37 27.28 15.04
CA GLY A 231 -23.36 28.23 15.50
C GLY A 231 -22.20 27.57 16.26
N PHE A 232 -21.10 28.31 16.44
CA PHE A 232 -19.90 27.83 17.13
C PHE A 232 -19.94 28.01 18.65
N THR A 233 -20.84 28.88 19.16
CA THR A 233 -20.73 29.45 20.51
C THR A 233 -21.55 28.73 21.58
N GLY A 234 -22.16 27.58 21.29
CA GLY A 234 -22.81 26.73 22.30
C GLY A 234 -24.16 27.23 22.84
N ASP A 235 -24.48 28.53 22.70
CA ASP A 235 -25.81 29.11 22.98
C ASP A 235 -26.86 28.78 21.90
N ALA A 236 -26.64 27.69 21.16
CA ALA A 236 -27.52 27.26 20.11
C ALA A 236 -28.90 26.97 20.69
N ALA A 237 -29.90 27.75 20.30
CA ALA A 237 -31.29 27.39 20.49
C ALA A 237 -31.55 26.11 19.67
N LEU A 238 -31.26 24.95 20.25
CA LEU A 238 -31.62 23.63 19.69
C LEU A 238 -33.14 23.52 19.44
N ASP A 239 -33.90 24.42 20.05
CA ASP A 239 -35.35 24.56 19.88
C ASP A 239 -35.75 25.28 18.57
N SER A 240 -34.80 25.85 17.82
CA SER A 240 -35.11 26.46 16.52
C SER A 240 -35.27 25.38 15.43
N ALA A 241 -36.24 25.57 14.53
CA ALA A 241 -36.40 24.67 13.39
C ALA A 241 -35.13 24.58 12.50
N GLY A 242 -34.35 25.67 12.43
CA GLY A 242 -33.11 25.73 11.64
C GLY A 242 -31.98 24.86 12.21
N SER A 243 -31.75 24.94 13.53
CA SER A 243 -30.74 24.13 14.21
C SER A 243 -31.08 22.64 14.17
N MET A 244 -32.36 22.28 14.35
CA MET A 244 -32.84 20.90 14.19
C MET A 244 -32.60 20.38 12.76
N MET A 245 -32.94 21.17 11.74
CA MET A 245 -32.70 20.79 10.34
C MET A 245 -31.20 20.59 10.06
N GLY A 246 -30.34 21.47 10.57
CA GLY A 246 -28.90 21.33 10.44
C GLY A 246 -28.33 20.07 11.09
N ALA A 247 -28.80 19.75 12.31
CA ALA A 247 -28.45 18.51 13.00
C ALA A 247 -28.88 17.26 12.21
N ILE A 248 -30.08 17.28 11.62
CA ILE A 248 -30.56 16.19 10.76
C ILE A 248 -29.67 16.02 9.52
N VAL A 249 -29.35 17.11 8.82
CA VAL A 249 -28.48 17.07 7.63
C VAL A 249 -27.09 16.52 7.98
N PHE A 250 -26.53 16.95 9.11
CA PHE A 250 -25.26 16.43 9.58
C PHE A 250 -25.33 14.95 9.93
N LEU A 251 -26.36 14.52 10.67
CA LEU A 251 -26.53 13.12 11.03
C LEU A 251 -26.66 12.22 9.79
N VAL A 252 -27.47 12.61 8.81
CA VAL A 252 -27.63 11.86 7.55
C VAL A 252 -26.30 11.79 6.80
N SER A 253 -25.60 12.92 6.70
CA SER A 253 -24.30 12.98 6.03
C SER A 253 -23.24 12.13 6.74
N LEU A 254 -23.21 12.16 8.06
CA LEU A 254 -22.33 11.36 8.90
C LEU A 254 -22.60 9.87 8.73
N LEU A 255 -23.87 9.44 8.75
CA LEU A 255 -24.26 8.05 8.56
C LEU A 255 -23.89 7.54 7.16
N PHE A 256 -24.08 8.38 6.13
CA PHE A 256 -23.66 8.07 4.78
C PHE A 256 -22.13 7.90 4.69
N SER A 257 -21.36 8.86 5.20
CA SER A 257 -19.90 8.80 5.22
C SER A 257 -19.39 7.59 5.99
N LEU A 258 -20.00 7.28 7.14
CA LEU A 258 -19.68 6.11 7.95
C LEU A 258 -19.92 4.82 7.16
N LEU A 259 -21.06 4.69 6.48
CA LEU A 259 -21.36 3.52 5.67
C LEU A 259 -20.30 3.31 4.56
N VAL A 260 -19.91 4.38 3.87
CA VAL A 260 -18.87 4.31 2.83
C VAL A 260 -17.52 3.90 3.45
N VAL A 261 -17.14 4.49 4.59
CA VAL A 261 -15.89 4.16 5.29
C VAL A 261 -15.89 2.71 5.77
N LEU A 262 -17.01 2.15 6.21
CA LEU A 262 -17.12 0.75 6.62
C LEU A 262 -16.93 -0.25 5.47
N ILE A 263 -17.19 0.17 4.22
CA ILE A 263 -16.92 -0.65 3.02
C ILE A 263 -15.43 -0.63 2.66
N MET A 264 -14.68 0.43 3.02
CA MET A 264 -13.29 0.59 2.61
C MET A 264 -12.37 -0.57 3.03
N PRO A 265 -12.41 -1.11 4.26
CA PRO A 265 -11.61 -2.27 4.63
C PRO A 265 -11.84 -3.47 3.72
N LEU A 266 -13.09 -3.72 3.29
CA LEU A 266 -13.41 -4.82 2.38
C LEU A 266 -12.76 -4.63 1.00
N LEU A 267 -12.74 -3.39 0.50
CA LEU A 267 -12.06 -3.06 -0.76
C LEU A 267 -10.54 -3.22 -0.65
N HIS A 268 -9.94 -2.84 0.48
CA HIS A 268 -8.52 -3.09 0.72
C HIS A 268 -8.21 -4.58 0.78
N ILE A 269 -9.01 -5.36 1.51
CA ILE A 269 -8.87 -6.82 1.59
C ILE A 269 -8.98 -7.45 0.20
N LEU A 270 -9.90 -6.98 -0.65
CA LEU A 270 -10.01 -7.45 -2.04
C LEU A 270 -8.74 -7.11 -2.85
N GLY A 271 -8.12 -5.96 -2.63
CA GLY A 271 -6.80 -5.62 -3.18
C GLY A 271 -5.71 -6.59 -2.71
N GLN A 272 -5.63 -6.87 -1.42
CA GLN A 272 -4.66 -7.82 -0.86
C GLN A 272 -4.89 -9.24 -1.41
N TRP A 273 -6.14 -9.67 -1.53
CA TRP A 273 -6.50 -10.95 -2.09
C TRP A 273 -6.11 -11.06 -3.57
N ALA A 274 -6.33 -10.00 -4.36
CA ALA A 274 -5.91 -9.95 -5.75
C ALA A 274 -4.39 -10.15 -5.89
N GLY A 275 -3.60 -9.41 -5.10
CA GLY A 275 -2.14 -9.55 -5.10
C GLY A 275 -1.70 -10.96 -4.71
N TYR A 276 -2.30 -11.56 -3.68
CA TYR A 276 -2.02 -12.94 -3.29
C TYR A 276 -2.33 -13.95 -4.42
N ARG A 277 -3.48 -13.82 -5.09
CA ARG A 277 -3.88 -14.70 -6.20
C ARG A 277 -2.91 -14.58 -7.37
N VAL A 278 -2.44 -13.37 -7.69
CA VAL A 278 -1.44 -13.12 -8.73
C VAL A 278 -0.11 -13.80 -8.39
N LEU A 279 0.37 -13.69 -7.15
CA LEU A 279 1.59 -14.38 -6.69
C LEU A 279 1.49 -15.91 -6.80
N LYS A 280 0.29 -16.45 -6.58
CA LYS A 280 0.01 -17.89 -6.70
C LYS A 280 -0.09 -18.40 -8.14
N GLY A 281 0.11 -17.54 -9.14
CA GLY A 281 0.07 -17.94 -10.55
C GLY A 281 -1.28 -17.72 -11.23
N HIS A 282 -2.29 -17.20 -10.51
CA HIS A 282 -3.61 -16.96 -11.10
C HIS A 282 -3.67 -15.62 -11.84
N ASN A 283 -4.42 -15.59 -12.95
CA ASN A 283 -4.74 -14.36 -13.66
C ASN A 283 -5.95 -13.69 -13.01
N PHE A 284 -5.71 -12.96 -11.91
CA PHE A 284 -6.78 -12.28 -11.20
C PHE A 284 -7.44 -11.23 -12.08
N ARG A 285 -8.76 -11.09 -11.94
CA ARG A 285 -9.58 -10.15 -12.68
C ARG A 285 -10.63 -9.54 -11.75
N TYR A 286 -10.55 -8.23 -11.50
CA TYR A 286 -11.61 -7.53 -10.77
C TYR A 286 -12.93 -7.63 -11.55
N PRO A 287 -14.07 -7.94 -10.88
CA PRO A 287 -15.34 -8.12 -11.57
C PRO A 287 -15.77 -6.91 -12.42
N ILE A 288 -15.57 -5.69 -11.89
CA ILE A 288 -15.93 -4.45 -12.60
C ILE A 288 -14.70 -3.88 -13.32
N ALA A 289 -13.64 -3.53 -12.60
CA ALA A 289 -12.45 -2.88 -13.18
C ALA A 289 -11.78 -3.75 -14.27
N GLY A 290 -11.72 -5.07 -14.09
CA GLY A 290 -11.15 -5.97 -15.10
C GLY A 290 -11.99 -6.06 -16.38
N ARG A 291 -13.33 -5.92 -16.29
CA ARG A 291 -14.21 -5.82 -17.48
C ARG A 291 -14.03 -4.50 -18.21
N LEU A 292 -13.89 -3.39 -17.49
CA LEU A 292 -13.64 -2.08 -18.09
C LEU A 292 -12.31 -2.07 -18.86
N VAL A 293 -11.25 -2.59 -18.23
CA VAL A 293 -9.91 -2.62 -18.82
C VAL A 293 -9.80 -3.58 -20.00
N GLU A 294 -10.45 -4.74 -19.96
CA GLU A 294 -10.46 -5.67 -21.09
C GLU A 294 -11.01 -5.02 -22.35
N LYS A 295 -12.11 -4.26 -22.24
CA LYS A 295 -12.70 -3.51 -23.36
C LYS A 295 -11.77 -2.44 -23.95
N TRP A 296 -10.85 -1.90 -23.15
CA TRP A 296 -9.90 -0.88 -23.61
C TRP A 296 -8.61 -1.46 -24.18
N ILE A 297 -8.19 -2.64 -23.70
CA ILE A 297 -6.91 -3.24 -24.09
C ILE A 297 -7.07 -4.23 -25.25
N VAL A 298 -8.21 -4.92 -25.37
CA VAL A 298 -8.49 -5.85 -26.46
C VAL A 298 -9.26 -5.10 -27.56
N PRO A 299 -8.67 -4.86 -28.75
CA PRO A 299 -9.36 -4.19 -29.84
C PRO A 299 -10.59 -4.98 -30.29
N THR A 300 -11.71 -4.28 -30.48
CA THR A 300 -13.02 -4.84 -30.88
C THR A 300 -12.98 -5.59 -32.22
N ASP A 301 -11.96 -5.37 -33.04
CA ASP A 301 -11.85 -5.94 -34.39
C ASP A 301 -11.34 -7.40 -34.39
N ALA A 302 -10.90 -7.92 -33.24
CA ALA A 302 -10.48 -9.31 -33.09
C ALA A 302 -11.64 -10.27 -32.79
N SER A 303 -12.85 -9.77 -32.49
CA SER A 303 -14.03 -10.61 -32.18
C SER A 303 -15.02 -10.75 -33.34
N GLY A 304 -14.70 -10.26 -34.54
CA GLY A 304 -15.60 -10.20 -35.69
C GLY A 304 -15.27 -11.11 -36.89
N LYS A 305 -14.39 -12.12 -36.75
CA LYS A 305 -13.98 -12.98 -37.88
C LYS A 305 -14.27 -14.48 -37.75
N ASP A 306 -15.09 -14.89 -36.78
CA ASP A 306 -15.64 -16.24 -36.74
C ASP A 306 -17.17 -16.14 -36.82
N GLY A 307 -17.67 -15.92 -38.03
CA GLY A 307 -19.08 -15.97 -38.41
C GLY A 307 -19.22 -16.65 -39.76
#